data_AF-A0A2V8TSL8-F1
#
_entry.id   AF-A0A2V8TSL8-F1
#
_cell.length_a   1.000
_cell.length_b   1.000
_cell.length_c   1.000
_cell.angle_alpha   90.00
_cell.angle_beta   90.00
_cell.angle_gamma   90.00
#
_symmetry.space_group_name_H-M   'P 1'
#
loop_
_entity.id
_entity.type
_entity.pdbx_description
1 polymer ?
#
loop_
_entity_poly.entity_id
_entity_poly.type
_entity_poly.pdbx_seq_one_letter_code
_entity_poly.pdbx_strand_id
1 'polypeptide(L)'
;MSGPPTLTIRSPSTRTAAFFSGRSPRPSMSWPHRMPRRTGAGVAGAAAAPPGPAFGASARQIPRIGGPHGRRRRPSRRPGCFILRSSRIEACILPAGGLQVDARAGDRLYAARSAMIAPAHWTLFEARHLRATAVALAAAGALQFTDSGCSIRKFAVGRLGDALAESGPTYASDDDPALVRDALPFALKLIESLLDQTPEHRGLLLAAAGGFTQYTYAFVQEEADETEDRDLQTAAALRERARKLYLRARDYGLRGLETGHAGLAAALRSSRAVALGQATKDDVPFLYWTAASWGAAIAMKKNDPDLLADLPAVESLIRRGFELEPDFDHGSIHEFLISFDGGRSDSMGGSIERARRHFEEAVRLSGGLRAAPLVDLAESVSVRLQDRAEFESLLRRALRIDVDARPEWRLSNLIMQRRARWLLGRADQLFVE
;
A
#
# COMPACT_ATOMS: atom_id res chain seq x y z
N MET A 1 63.31 2.11 48.75
CA MET A 1 63.62 0.66 48.70
C MET A 1 62.30 -0.06 48.45
N SER A 2 62.04 -0.86 47.42
CA SER A 2 62.67 -1.22 46.14
C SER A 2 61.54 -1.89 45.34
N GLY A 3 61.52 -1.72 44.01
CA GLY A 3 60.46 -2.19 43.10
C GLY A 3 60.42 -3.72 42.84
N PRO A 4 59.62 -4.16 41.84
CA PRO A 4 59.21 -5.55 41.62
C PRO A 4 60.19 -6.34 40.72
N PRO A 5 59.89 -7.61 40.38
CA PRO A 5 60.36 -8.12 39.10
C PRO A 5 59.30 -8.85 38.26
N THR A 6 59.34 -8.48 36.98
CA THR A 6 58.89 -9.20 35.78
C THR A 6 59.90 -10.29 35.42
N LEU A 7 59.48 -11.41 34.84
CA LEU A 7 60.38 -12.32 34.12
C LEU A 7 59.69 -12.90 32.86
N THR A 8 60.38 -12.68 31.74
CA THR A 8 60.03 -13.03 30.36
C THR A 8 60.96 -14.15 29.87
N ILE A 9 60.61 -14.75 28.71
CA ILE A 9 61.45 -15.54 27.76
C ILE A 9 61.34 -17.07 28.02
N ARG A 10 60.94 -17.93 27.05
CA ARG A 10 61.63 -18.23 25.77
C ARG A 10 60.78 -19.11 24.84
N SER A 11 60.87 -18.89 23.52
CA SER A 11 60.58 -19.87 22.47
C SER A 11 61.91 -20.35 21.86
N PRO A 12 62.03 -21.59 21.34
CA PRO A 12 62.25 -21.75 19.88
C PRO A 12 61.66 -23.08 19.30
N SER A 13 61.00 -23.08 18.13
CA SER A 13 61.51 -23.35 16.77
C SER A 13 61.38 -24.82 16.26
N THR A 14 60.54 -24.98 15.21
CA THR A 14 60.71 -25.77 13.96
C THR A 14 61.26 -27.20 13.95
N ARG A 15 60.51 -28.11 13.29
CA ARG A 15 61.03 -29.01 12.23
C ARG A 15 59.93 -29.51 11.28
N THR A 16 60.40 -29.86 10.09
CA THR A 16 59.78 -29.95 8.76
C THR A 16 59.66 -31.41 8.27
N ALA A 17 58.68 -31.74 7.41
CA ALA A 17 58.76 -32.68 6.25
C ALA A 17 57.34 -32.82 5.62
N ALA A 18 57.04 -32.35 4.39
CA ALA A 18 57.39 -32.86 3.04
C ALA A 18 56.62 -34.16 2.66
N PHE A 19 55.57 -34.07 1.83
CA PHE A 19 55.51 -34.30 0.35
C PHE A 19 55.13 -35.75 -0.05
N PHE A 20 53.99 -35.96 -0.74
CA PHE A 20 53.94 -36.46 -2.13
C PHE A 20 52.52 -36.50 -2.75
N SER A 21 52.53 -36.37 -4.07
CA SER A 21 51.50 -36.15 -5.08
C SER A 21 50.65 -37.35 -5.52
N GLY A 22 49.53 -37.11 -6.22
CA GLY A 22 48.99 -38.08 -7.20
C GLY A 22 47.62 -37.71 -7.79
N ARG A 23 47.52 -37.68 -9.13
CA ARG A 23 46.39 -37.23 -9.97
C ARG A 23 45.21 -38.24 -10.06
N SER A 24 44.04 -37.65 -10.35
CA SER A 24 42.78 -38.05 -11.05
C SER A 24 42.71 -39.39 -11.82
N PRO A 25 41.51 -39.99 -12.12
CA PRO A 25 40.44 -39.35 -12.92
C PRO A 25 38.96 -39.70 -12.58
N ARG A 26 38.04 -38.97 -13.25
CA ARG A 26 36.57 -39.15 -13.28
C ARG A 26 36.13 -40.54 -13.81
N PRO A 27 34.84 -40.86 -13.64
CA PRO A 27 34.06 -41.22 -14.82
C PRO A 27 32.70 -40.50 -14.93
N SER A 28 32.30 -40.29 -16.18
CA SER A 28 30.97 -39.93 -16.67
C SER A 28 30.12 -41.19 -16.88
N MET A 29 28.82 -41.16 -16.62
CA MET A 29 27.84 -41.94 -17.39
C MET A 29 26.42 -41.40 -17.25
N SER A 30 25.69 -41.52 -18.35
CA SER A 30 24.40 -40.92 -18.71
C SER A 30 23.29 -41.98 -18.80
N TRP A 31 22.05 -41.51 -19.05
CA TRP A 31 20.80 -42.21 -19.50
C TRP A 31 19.77 -42.61 -18.42
N PRO A 32 18.45 -42.75 -18.74
CA PRO A 32 17.60 -41.91 -19.61
C PRO A 32 16.12 -41.71 -19.17
N HIS A 33 15.39 -40.94 -19.98
CA HIS A 33 13.92 -40.73 -20.03
C HIS A 33 13.04 -42.00 -19.94
N ARG A 34 11.88 -41.90 -19.27
CA ARG A 34 10.53 -42.12 -19.88
C ARG A 34 9.38 -41.96 -18.87
N MET A 35 8.36 -41.21 -19.30
CA MET A 35 6.99 -41.25 -18.78
C MET A 35 6.31 -42.59 -19.07
N PRO A 36 5.20 -42.89 -18.36
CA PRO A 36 4.07 -43.58 -18.95
C PRO A 36 2.83 -42.68 -18.99
N ARG A 37 2.33 -42.46 -20.21
CA ARG A 37 0.89 -42.27 -20.49
C ARG A 37 0.25 -43.66 -20.61
N ARG A 38 -0.90 -43.85 -19.97
CA ARG A 38 -2.00 -44.77 -20.35
C ARG A 38 -3.28 -44.05 -19.91
N THR A 39 -4.13 -43.49 -20.76
CA THR A 39 -5.15 -44.09 -21.65
C THR A 39 -5.95 -45.24 -21.02
N GLY A 40 -7.26 -45.01 -20.84
CA GLY A 40 -8.27 -46.03 -21.13
C GLY A 40 -9.38 -46.24 -20.10
N ALA A 41 -10.50 -45.53 -20.30
CA ALA A 41 -11.90 -45.99 -20.21
C ALA A 41 -12.52 -46.46 -18.87
N GLY A 42 -13.75 -46.01 -18.59
CA GLY A 42 -14.67 -46.78 -17.74
C GLY A 42 -15.73 -46.06 -16.90
N VAL A 43 -16.70 -45.40 -17.54
CA VAL A 43 -18.16 -45.47 -17.25
C VAL A 43 -18.74 -45.23 -15.82
N ALA A 44 -19.65 -44.24 -15.77
CA ALA A 44 -20.87 -44.11 -14.95
C ALA A 44 -20.80 -43.92 -13.42
N GLY A 45 -21.52 -42.89 -12.96
CA GLY A 45 -21.88 -42.70 -11.56
C GLY A 45 -22.43 -41.30 -11.29
N ALA A 46 -23.68 -41.06 -11.66
CA ALA A 46 -24.43 -39.88 -11.25
C ALA A 46 -24.58 -39.85 -9.71
N ALA A 47 -24.25 -38.73 -9.08
CA ALA A 47 -24.65 -38.45 -7.71
C ALA A 47 -24.92 -36.95 -7.56
N ALA A 48 -26.07 -36.68 -6.95
CA ALA A 48 -26.81 -35.44 -6.97
C ALA A 48 -26.15 -34.29 -6.18
N ALA A 49 -26.39 -33.08 -6.67
CA ALA A 49 -26.18 -31.84 -5.94
C ALA A 49 -27.21 -31.69 -4.80
N PRO A 50 -26.84 -31.21 -3.60
CA PRO A 50 -27.79 -30.88 -2.56
C PRO A 50 -28.50 -29.54 -2.86
N PRO A 51 -29.81 -29.41 -2.55
CA PRO A 51 -30.59 -28.22 -2.87
C PRO A 51 -30.34 -27.08 -1.88
N GLY A 52 -30.29 -25.85 -2.40
CA GLY A 52 -30.30 -24.62 -1.60
C GLY A 52 -31.67 -24.36 -0.96
N PRO A 53 -31.74 -23.68 0.19
CA PRO A 53 -33.02 -23.39 0.83
C PRO A 53 -33.74 -22.24 0.12
N ALA A 54 -35.01 -22.51 -0.19
CA ALA A 54 -35.96 -21.61 -0.81
C ALA A 54 -36.42 -20.50 0.14
N PHE A 55 -36.70 -19.34 -0.46
CA PHE A 55 -37.42 -18.22 0.13
C PHE A 55 -38.79 -18.66 0.66
N GLY A 56 -39.00 -18.49 1.97
CA GLY A 56 -40.29 -18.63 2.63
C GLY A 56 -40.71 -17.29 3.22
N ALA A 57 -41.62 -16.58 2.54
CA ALA A 57 -42.29 -15.40 3.05
C ALA A 57 -43.23 -15.81 4.21
N SER A 58 -43.05 -15.20 5.38
CA SER A 58 -44.05 -15.19 6.45
C SER A 58 -44.23 -13.76 6.94
N ALA A 59 -45.33 -13.17 6.53
CA ALA A 59 -45.82 -11.89 7.02
C ALA A 59 -46.19 -12.04 8.51
N ARG A 60 -45.43 -11.38 9.40
CA ARG A 60 -45.86 -11.15 10.78
C ARG A 60 -46.39 -9.74 10.93
N GLN A 61 -47.62 -9.69 11.43
CA GLN A 61 -48.42 -8.52 11.75
C GLN A 61 -47.73 -7.64 12.80
N ILE A 62 -47.66 -6.34 12.51
CA ILE A 62 -47.30 -5.28 13.48
C ILE A 62 -48.60 -4.75 14.09
N PRO A 63 -48.79 -4.75 15.43
CA PRO A 63 -49.95 -4.11 16.03
C PRO A 63 -49.80 -2.58 15.98
N ARG A 64 -50.81 -1.92 15.40
CA ARG A 64 -51.04 -0.48 15.52
C ARG A 64 -51.56 -0.17 16.93
N ILE A 65 -50.88 0.73 17.65
CA ILE A 65 -51.47 1.48 18.77
C ILE A 65 -51.44 2.96 18.39
N GLY A 66 -52.62 3.57 18.37
CA GLY A 66 -52.82 4.98 18.09
C GLY A 66 -53.01 5.82 19.35
N GLY A 67 -52.39 7.01 19.32
CA GLY A 67 -52.82 8.28 19.93
C GLY A 67 -52.84 8.42 21.47
N PRO A 68 -52.92 9.67 22.03
CA PRO A 68 -53.20 10.93 21.35
C PRO A 68 -52.27 12.12 21.67
N HIS A 69 -52.48 13.15 20.86
CA HIS A 69 -52.04 14.55 20.87
C HIS A 69 -51.58 15.19 22.21
N GLY A 70 -50.36 15.75 22.16
CA GLY A 70 -49.88 16.80 23.06
C GLY A 70 -49.30 17.98 22.27
N ARG A 71 -50.07 19.06 22.14
CA ARG A 71 -49.62 20.36 21.61
C ARG A 71 -48.60 20.98 22.59
N ARG A 72 -47.43 21.43 22.12
CA ARG A 72 -46.71 22.58 22.69
C ARG A 72 -45.65 23.18 21.74
N ARG A 73 -46.05 24.32 21.16
CA ARG A 73 -45.33 25.55 20.81
C ARG A 73 -43.81 25.48 20.51
N ARG A 74 -43.48 25.75 19.24
CA ARG A 74 -42.20 26.32 18.79
C ARG A 74 -42.00 27.73 19.35
N PRO A 75 -40.77 28.17 19.68
CA PRO A 75 -40.40 29.56 19.60
C PRO A 75 -39.66 29.85 18.30
N SER A 76 -40.25 30.75 17.51
CA SER A 76 -39.60 31.49 16.44
C SER A 76 -38.54 32.43 17.01
N ARG A 77 -37.30 32.35 16.54
CA ARG A 77 -36.38 33.50 16.54
C ARG A 77 -35.96 33.77 15.11
N ARG A 78 -36.46 34.89 14.59
CA ARG A 78 -36.00 35.54 13.36
C ARG A 78 -35.03 36.69 13.73
N PRO A 79 -34.25 37.18 12.77
CA PRO A 79 -32.91 37.72 12.98
C PRO A 79 -32.92 39.18 13.41
N GLY A 80 -31.93 39.55 14.23
CA GLY A 80 -31.63 40.94 14.56
C GLY A 80 -30.95 41.63 13.38
N CYS A 81 -31.65 42.58 12.79
CA CYS A 81 -31.12 43.62 11.92
C CYS A 81 -30.39 44.67 12.78
N PHE A 82 -29.15 45.01 12.43
CA PHE A 82 -28.45 46.18 12.96
C PHE A 82 -28.21 47.15 11.80
N ILE A 83 -28.75 48.36 11.92
CA ILE A 83 -28.63 49.45 10.93
C ILE A 83 -28.17 50.73 11.64
N LEU A 84 -27.12 51.34 11.04
CA LEU A 84 -26.69 52.75 10.95
C LEU A 84 -26.36 53.61 12.20
N ARG A 85 -25.12 54.13 12.22
CA ARG A 85 -24.74 55.55 11.97
C ARG A 85 -23.22 55.72 12.17
N SER A 86 -22.42 56.09 11.17
CA SER A 86 -22.14 57.42 10.58
C SER A 86 -21.24 58.33 11.43
N SER A 87 -20.01 58.56 10.98
CA SER A 87 -19.33 59.87 11.07
C SER A 87 -18.02 59.93 10.25
N ARG A 88 -18.07 60.76 9.18
CA ARG A 88 -17.06 61.69 8.59
C ARG A 88 -15.64 61.17 8.28
N ILE A 89 -15.22 61.11 7.01
CA ILE A 89 -14.84 62.20 6.08
C ILE A 89 -13.57 62.93 6.52
N GLU A 90 -12.47 62.67 5.81
CA GLU A 90 -11.62 63.71 5.22
C GLU A 90 -11.04 63.18 3.90
N ALA A 91 -11.52 63.78 2.81
CA ALA A 91 -10.99 63.64 1.46
C ALA A 91 -10.41 65.00 1.08
N CYS A 92 -9.13 65.03 0.70
CA CYS A 92 -8.50 66.23 0.16
C CYS A 92 -8.86 66.39 -1.33
N ILE A 93 -9.28 67.60 -1.66
CA ILE A 93 -9.73 68.11 -2.95
C ILE A 93 -8.54 68.81 -3.66
N LEU A 94 -8.24 68.40 -4.90
CA LEU A 94 -7.95 69.15 -6.16
C LEU A 94 -7.07 70.45 -6.14
N PRO A 95 -6.38 70.84 -7.25
CA PRO A 95 -7.01 71.01 -8.57
C PRO A 95 -6.19 70.69 -9.83
N ALA A 96 -6.91 70.83 -10.94
CA ALA A 96 -6.59 70.57 -12.33
C ALA A 96 -5.78 71.68 -13.06
N GLY A 97 -5.25 71.30 -14.23
CA GLY A 97 -4.76 72.18 -15.30
C GLY A 97 -3.53 71.55 -15.98
N GLY A 98 -3.38 71.42 -17.30
CA GLY A 98 -4.19 71.78 -18.45
C GLY A 98 -3.51 71.26 -19.74
N LEU A 99 -4.32 71.13 -20.80
CA LEU A 99 -4.02 71.34 -22.23
C LEU A 99 -2.56 71.37 -22.71
N GLN A 100 -2.21 70.48 -23.66
CA GLN A 100 -1.96 70.81 -25.08
C GLN A 100 -1.22 69.68 -25.79
N VAL A 101 -1.89 69.08 -26.78
CA VAL A 101 -1.25 68.28 -27.83
C VAL A 101 -0.93 69.26 -28.96
N ASP A 102 0.35 69.50 -29.20
CA ASP A 102 0.79 70.34 -30.30
C ASP A 102 0.91 69.52 -31.58
N ALA A 103 0.16 69.95 -32.60
CA ALA A 103 0.24 69.50 -33.96
C ALA A 103 0.86 70.61 -34.82
N ARG A 104 2.05 70.35 -35.40
CA ARG A 104 2.57 71.01 -36.61
C ARG A 104 3.35 69.95 -37.40
N ALA A 105 2.83 69.46 -38.53
CA ALA A 105 2.71 70.09 -39.86
C ALA A 105 3.95 69.84 -40.73
N GLY A 106 3.69 69.21 -41.88
CA GLY A 106 4.56 69.18 -43.06
C GLY A 106 5.44 67.93 -43.18
N ASP A 107 5.05 66.95 -44.00
CA ASP A 107 5.35 67.04 -45.45
C ASP A 107 4.95 65.78 -46.24
N ARG A 108 4.32 66.06 -47.39
CA ARG A 108 4.49 65.38 -48.68
C ARG A 108 3.95 63.95 -48.88
N LEU A 109 2.74 63.95 -49.42
CA LEU A 109 2.30 63.17 -50.59
C LEU A 109 3.42 62.43 -51.35
N TYR A 110 3.36 61.09 -51.32
CA TYR A 110 3.71 60.24 -52.46
C TYR A 110 2.64 59.15 -52.61
N ALA A 111 1.67 59.42 -53.49
CA ALA A 111 0.75 58.41 -54.01
C ALA A 111 1.50 57.56 -55.05
N ALA A 112 2.06 56.43 -54.63
CA ALA A 112 2.55 55.41 -55.56
C ALA A 112 1.36 54.58 -56.04
N ARG A 113 0.79 54.98 -57.18
CA ARG A 113 -0.01 54.13 -58.06
C ARG A 113 0.86 52.97 -58.55
N SER A 114 0.78 51.83 -57.88
CA SER A 114 1.23 50.57 -58.47
C SER A 114 0.07 49.97 -59.26
N ALA A 115 0.26 49.99 -60.58
CA ALA A 115 -0.63 49.40 -61.56
C ALA A 115 -0.84 47.91 -61.28
N MET A 116 -2.10 47.48 -61.23
CA MET A 116 -2.45 46.08 -61.44
C MET A 116 -2.09 45.70 -62.87
N ILE A 117 -0.97 45.01 -63.03
CA ILE A 117 -0.69 44.22 -64.23
C ILE A 117 -1.26 42.83 -63.94
N ALA A 118 -2.41 42.54 -64.54
CA ALA A 118 -2.96 41.20 -64.60
C ALA A 118 -2.18 40.38 -65.64
N PRO A 119 -1.55 39.24 -65.27
CA PRO A 119 -1.12 38.27 -66.25
C PRO A 119 -2.34 37.46 -66.67
N ALA A 120 -2.84 37.73 -67.88
CA ALA A 120 -3.61 36.77 -68.64
C ALA A 120 -2.76 35.49 -68.82
N HIS A 121 -3.43 34.34 -68.94
CA HIS A 121 -2.92 32.97 -69.18
C HIS A 121 -2.22 32.24 -68.00
N TRP A 122 -2.99 31.91 -66.95
CA TRP A 122 -2.71 30.70 -66.19
C TRP A 122 -3.71 29.61 -66.59
N THR A 123 -3.14 28.52 -67.06
CA THR A 123 -3.76 27.38 -67.71
C THR A 123 -4.64 26.59 -66.74
N LEU A 124 -5.75 26.07 -67.26
CA LEU A 124 -6.76 25.24 -66.58
C LEU A 124 -6.24 23.88 -66.05
N PHE A 125 -4.93 23.70 -65.88
CA PHE A 125 -4.29 22.41 -65.59
C PHE A 125 -3.91 22.22 -64.11
N GLU A 126 -3.71 23.29 -63.33
CA GLU A 126 -3.21 23.18 -61.94
C GLU A 126 -4.31 23.06 -60.86
N ALA A 127 -5.57 23.36 -61.19
CA ALA A 127 -6.66 23.37 -60.21
C ALA A 127 -7.07 21.96 -59.71
N ARG A 128 -6.69 20.88 -60.41
CA ARG A 128 -6.94 19.50 -59.97
C ARG A 128 -5.89 18.99 -58.98
N HIS A 129 -4.64 19.46 -59.07
CA HIS A 129 -3.56 19.02 -58.18
C HIS A 129 -3.60 19.68 -56.80
N LEU A 130 -4.01 20.95 -56.70
CA LEU A 130 -4.16 21.66 -55.42
C LEU A 130 -5.34 21.15 -54.56
N ARG A 131 -6.42 20.67 -55.19
CA ARG A 131 -7.54 20.03 -54.47
C ARG A 131 -7.18 18.62 -53.99
N ALA A 132 -6.36 17.89 -54.76
CA ALA A 132 -5.89 16.56 -54.38
C ALA A 132 -4.87 16.61 -53.22
N THR A 133 -3.97 17.60 -53.19
CA THR A 133 -3.02 17.79 -52.08
C THR A 133 -3.69 18.35 -50.82
N ALA A 134 -4.68 19.23 -50.93
CA ALA A 134 -5.45 19.71 -49.78
C ALA A 134 -6.31 18.61 -49.13
N VAL A 135 -6.91 17.72 -49.93
CA VAL A 135 -7.66 16.55 -49.42
C VAL A 135 -6.72 15.49 -48.85
N ALA A 136 -5.53 15.29 -49.43
CA ALA A 136 -4.52 14.38 -48.88
C ALA A 136 -3.91 14.88 -47.55
N LEU A 137 -3.70 16.19 -47.39
CA LEU A 137 -3.24 16.80 -46.13
C LEU A 137 -4.34 16.82 -45.05
N ALA A 138 -5.61 17.00 -45.43
CA ALA A 138 -6.74 16.87 -44.50
C ALA A 138 -6.99 15.41 -44.08
N ALA A 139 -6.81 14.45 -44.99
CA ALA A 139 -6.89 13.01 -44.68
C ALA A 139 -5.69 12.52 -43.85
N ALA A 140 -4.49 13.05 -44.08
CA ALA A 140 -3.31 12.77 -43.26
C ALA A 140 -3.38 13.43 -41.87
N GLY A 141 -4.00 14.61 -41.75
CA GLY A 141 -4.30 15.25 -40.46
C GLY A 141 -5.39 14.51 -39.67
N ALA A 142 -6.42 14.00 -40.34
CA ALA A 142 -7.47 13.21 -39.69
C ALA A 142 -6.99 11.83 -39.21
N LEU A 143 -5.94 11.26 -39.83
CA LEU A 143 -5.32 10.01 -39.40
C LEU A 143 -4.35 10.16 -38.21
N GLN A 144 -4.00 11.39 -37.83
CA GLN A 144 -3.14 11.67 -36.66
C GLN A 144 -3.91 11.95 -35.36
N PHE A 145 -5.24 12.09 -35.42
CA PHE A 145 -6.08 12.37 -34.25
C PHE A 145 -6.64 11.12 -33.54
N THR A 146 -6.40 9.91 -34.05
CA THR A 146 -6.93 8.69 -33.43
C THR A 146 -6.12 8.20 -32.21
N ASP A 147 -4.91 8.73 -31.98
CA ASP A 147 -4.09 8.35 -30.80
C ASP A 147 -4.34 9.23 -29.56
N SER A 148 -5.06 10.35 -29.68
CA SER A 148 -5.37 11.23 -28.54
C SER A 148 -6.41 10.65 -27.57
N GLY A 149 -7.21 9.68 -28.02
CA GLY A 149 -8.27 9.06 -27.21
C GLY A 149 -7.76 8.19 -26.06
N CYS A 150 -6.60 7.52 -26.23
CA CYS A 150 -5.98 6.74 -25.16
C CYS A 150 -5.39 7.64 -24.05
N SER A 151 -4.89 8.82 -24.38
CA SER A 151 -4.31 9.75 -23.41
C SER A 151 -5.37 10.39 -22.50
N ILE A 152 -6.50 10.83 -23.07
CA ILE A 152 -7.61 11.42 -22.31
C ILE A 152 -8.25 10.38 -21.37
N ARG A 153 -8.42 9.13 -21.85
CA ARG A 153 -8.93 8.03 -21.02
C ARG A 153 -7.97 7.71 -19.88
N LYS A 154 -6.66 7.61 -20.12
CA LYS A 154 -5.65 7.37 -19.08
C LYS A 154 -5.60 8.50 -18.05
N PHE A 155 -5.72 9.77 -18.49
CA PHE A 155 -5.77 10.92 -17.60
C PHE A 155 -7.02 10.93 -16.70
N ALA A 156 -8.20 10.66 -17.27
CA ALA A 156 -9.45 10.57 -16.51
C ALA A 156 -9.45 9.39 -15.52
N VAL A 157 -8.95 8.22 -15.96
CA VAL A 157 -8.76 7.04 -15.09
C VAL A 157 -7.75 7.34 -13.99
N GLY A 158 -6.68 8.08 -14.28
CA GLY A 158 -5.70 8.51 -13.28
C GLY A 158 -6.33 9.37 -12.19
N ARG A 159 -7.10 10.40 -12.55
CA ARG A 159 -7.79 11.25 -11.56
C ARG A 159 -8.80 10.49 -10.69
N LEU A 160 -9.51 9.53 -11.28
CA LEU A 160 -10.38 8.64 -10.51
C LEU A 160 -9.55 7.73 -9.59
N GLY A 161 -8.40 7.27 -10.05
CA GLY A 161 -7.47 6.44 -9.28
C GLY A 161 -6.84 7.18 -8.10
N ASP A 162 -6.49 8.45 -8.26
CA ASP A 162 -6.03 9.33 -7.19
C ASP A 162 -7.12 9.48 -6.12
N ALA A 163 -8.35 9.85 -6.52
CA ALA A 163 -9.47 10.01 -5.59
C ALA A 163 -9.83 8.70 -4.86
N LEU A 164 -9.71 7.54 -5.53
CA LEU A 164 -9.96 6.24 -4.90
C LEU A 164 -8.82 5.84 -3.96
N ALA A 165 -7.57 6.14 -4.30
CA ALA A 165 -6.43 5.95 -3.40
C ALA A 165 -6.54 6.82 -2.14
N GLU A 166 -7.16 8.01 -2.26
CA GLU A 166 -7.45 8.92 -1.15
C GLU A 166 -8.67 8.52 -0.30
N SER A 167 -9.48 7.52 -0.72
CA SER A 167 -10.70 7.11 0.01
C SER A 167 -10.46 6.35 1.33
N GLY A 168 -9.19 6.00 1.62
CA GLY A 168 -8.76 5.27 2.82
C GLY A 168 -9.32 5.78 4.16
N PRO A 169 -9.39 7.11 4.43
CA PRO A 169 -9.91 7.65 5.69
C PRO A 169 -11.39 7.30 5.95
N THR A 170 -12.19 7.09 4.90
CA THR A 170 -13.61 6.70 5.05
C THR A 170 -13.72 5.31 5.66
N TYR A 171 -12.93 4.35 5.18
CA TYR A 171 -12.90 3.00 5.75
C TYR A 171 -12.21 2.96 7.11
N ALA A 172 -11.09 3.68 7.27
CA ALA A 172 -10.31 3.66 8.50
C ALA A 172 -11.07 4.20 9.72
N SER A 173 -12.00 5.13 9.47
CA SER A 173 -12.89 5.71 10.47
C SER A 173 -14.25 5.06 10.58
N ASP A 174 -14.48 3.91 9.94
CA ASP A 174 -15.70 3.16 10.14
C ASP A 174 -15.68 2.42 11.50
N ASP A 175 -16.85 2.32 12.15
CA ASP A 175 -17.04 1.61 13.41
C ASP A 175 -17.63 0.20 13.23
N ASP A 176 -17.95 -0.18 12.00
CA ASP A 176 -18.47 -1.49 11.61
C ASP A 176 -17.45 -2.27 10.74
N PRO A 177 -16.57 -3.07 11.36
CA PRO A 177 -15.64 -3.93 10.64
C PRO A 177 -16.32 -4.94 9.69
N ALA A 178 -17.58 -5.32 9.93
CA ALA A 178 -18.29 -6.26 9.07
C ALA A 178 -18.75 -5.59 7.77
N LEU A 179 -19.26 -4.35 7.86
CA LEU A 179 -19.58 -3.55 6.68
C LEU A 179 -18.33 -3.34 5.80
N VAL A 180 -17.20 -3.01 6.43
CA VAL A 180 -15.92 -2.82 5.72
C VAL A 180 -15.46 -4.13 5.08
N ARG A 181 -15.54 -5.26 5.79
CA ARG A 181 -15.21 -6.60 5.27
C ARG A 181 -15.97 -6.90 3.97
N ASP A 182 -17.25 -6.56 3.93
CA ASP A 182 -18.13 -6.85 2.79
C ASP A 182 -17.92 -5.88 1.62
N ALA A 183 -17.48 -4.64 1.89
CA ALA A 183 -17.22 -3.62 0.88
C ALA A 183 -15.84 -3.76 0.19
N LEU A 184 -14.80 -4.07 0.95
CA LEU A 184 -13.40 -4.05 0.46
C LEU A 184 -13.13 -4.93 -0.77
N PRO A 185 -13.69 -6.16 -0.91
CA PRO A 185 -13.45 -6.97 -2.10
C PRO A 185 -13.84 -6.27 -3.40
N PHE A 186 -14.95 -5.51 -3.41
CA PHE A 186 -15.35 -4.73 -4.58
C PHE A 186 -14.38 -3.58 -4.85
N ALA A 187 -14.02 -2.82 -3.80
CA ALA A 187 -13.08 -1.70 -3.93
C ALA A 187 -11.71 -2.17 -4.46
N LEU A 188 -11.18 -3.28 -3.94
CA LEU A 188 -9.92 -3.86 -4.41
C LEU A 188 -10.02 -4.31 -5.87
N LYS A 189 -11.12 -4.97 -6.26
CA LYS A 189 -11.34 -5.37 -7.65
C LYS A 189 -11.50 -4.19 -8.60
N LEU A 190 -12.11 -3.09 -8.14
CA LEU A 190 -12.20 -1.85 -8.90
C LEU A 190 -10.81 -1.25 -9.13
N ILE A 191 -9.98 -1.17 -8.08
CA ILE A 191 -8.57 -0.72 -8.20
C ILE A 191 -7.81 -1.57 -9.21
N GLU A 192 -7.91 -2.91 -9.13
CA GLU A 192 -7.28 -3.81 -10.10
C GLU A 192 -7.76 -3.52 -11.54
N SER A 193 -9.06 -3.33 -11.74
CA SER A 193 -9.64 -3.03 -13.06
C SER A 193 -9.15 -1.69 -13.63
N LEU A 194 -8.91 -0.69 -12.79
CA LEU A 194 -8.33 0.58 -13.22
C LEU A 194 -6.84 0.42 -13.55
N LEU A 195 -6.12 -0.37 -12.76
CA LEU A 195 -4.71 -0.72 -13.03
C LEU A 195 -4.52 -1.46 -14.36
N ASP A 196 -5.51 -2.22 -14.85
CA ASP A 196 -5.44 -2.82 -16.19
C ASP A 196 -5.39 -1.75 -17.31
N GLN A 197 -5.93 -0.56 -17.05
CA GLN A 197 -5.90 0.57 -18.00
C GLN A 197 -4.70 1.50 -17.76
N THR A 198 -4.27 1.62 -16.50
CA THR A 198 -3.16 2.48 -16.07
C THR A 198 -2.18 1.69 -15.18
N PRO A 199 -1.39 0.77 -15.76
CA PRO A 199 -0.60 -0.21 -15.00
C PRO A 199 0.53 0.40 -14.15
N GLU A 200 0.97 1.61 -14.51
CA GLU A 200 2.09 2.32 -13.87
C GLU A 200 1.62 3.41 -12.89
N HIS A 201 0.31 3.47 -12.61
CA HIS A 201 -0.25 4.51 -11.75
C HIS A 201 0.11 4.28 -10.27
N ARG A 202 1.12 5.00 -9.77
CA ARG A 202 1.65 4.86 -8.40
C ARG A 202 0.59 4.90 -7.30
N GLY A 203 -0.35 5.86 -7.34
CA GLY A 203 -1.42 5.95 -6.34
C GLY A 203 -2.25 4.66 -6.22
N LEU A 204 -2.82 4.19 -7.33
CA LEU A 204 -3.53 2.91 -7.43
C LEU A 204 -2.66 1.69 -7.04
N LEU A 205 -1.37 1.67 -7.41
CA LEU A 205 -0.46 0.58 -7.02
C LEU A 205 -0.26 0.54 -5.51
N LEU A 206 -0.07 1.69 -4.88
CA LEU A 206 0.07 1.81 -3.43
C LEU A 206 -1.23 1.42 -2.72
N ALA A 207 -2.38 1.89 -3.22
CA ALA A 207 -3.69 1.53 -2.71
C ALA A 207 -3.95 0.01 -2.82
N ALA A 208 -3.55 -0.63 -3.92
CA ALA A 208 -3.64 -2.07 -4.07
C ALA A 208 -2.71 -2.81 -3.11
N ALA A 209 -1.45 -2.39 -3.00
CA ALA A 209 -0.47 -3.01 -2.11
C ALA A 209 -0.91 -2.91 -0.64
N GLY A 210 -1.27 -1.72 -0.16
CA GLY A 210 -1.75 -1.53 1.20
C GLY A 210 -3.11 -2.19 1.44
N GLY A 211 -4.05 -2.03 0.52
CA GLY A 211 -5.43 -2.51 0.67
C GLY A 211 -5.51 -4.04 0.69
N PHE A 212 -4.83 -4.75 -0.22
CA PHE A 212 -4.78 -6.21 -0.17
C PHE A 212 -4.09 -6.71 1.10
N THR A 213 -3.01 -6.05 1.55
CA THR A 213 -2.32 -6.42 2.80
C THR A 213 -3.26 -6.34 4.00
N GLN A 214 -3.90 -5.18 4.18
CA GLN A 214 -4.80 -4.92 5.31
C GLN A 214 -6.04 -5.83 5.27
N TYR A 215 -6.69 -5.98 4.12
CA TYR A 215 -7.83 -6.88 3.96
C TYR A 215 -7.46 -8.32 4.32
N THR A 216 -6.29 -8.77 3.85
CA THR A 216 -5.84 -10.13 4.08
C THR A 216 -5.59 -10.39 5.55
N TYR A 217 -4.93 -9.46 6.24
CA TYR A 217 -4.68 -9.57 7.67
C TYR A 217 -6.00 -9.62 8.46
N ALA A 218 -6.82 -8.58 8.34
CA ALA A 218 -8.01 -8.38 9.17
C ALA A 218 -9.13 -9.41 8.93
N PHE A 219 -9.27 -9.92 7.70
CA PHE A 219 -10.46 -10.69 7.30
C PHE A 219 -10.17 -12.05 6.71
N VAL A 220 -8.91 -12.44 6.54
CA VAL A 220 -8.54 -13.77 6.01
C VAL A 220 -7.60 -14.49 6.96
N GLN A 221 -6.52 -13.84 7.39
CA GLN A 221 -5.56 -14.41 8.32
C GLN A 221 -6.16 -14.58 9.72
N GLU A 222 -6.79 -13.54 10.28
CA GLU A 222 -7.46 -13.67 11.59
C GLU A 222 -8.53 -14.77 11.59
N GLU A 223 -9.33 -14.87 10.52
CA GLU A 223 -10.32 -15.93 10.38
C GLU A 223 -9.67 -17.33 10.32
N ALA A 224 -8.51 -17.45 9.68
CA ALA A 224 -7.77 -18.70 9.65
C ALA A 224 -7.30 -19.12 11.04
N ASP A 225 -6.74 -18.19 11.81
CA ASP A 225 -6.26 -18.44 13.17
C ASP A 225 -7.42 -18.78 14.13
N GLU A 226 -8.53 -18.05 14.06
CA GLU A 226 -9.71 -18.30 14.89
C GLU A 226 -10.42 -19.63 14.58
N THR A 227 -10.24 -20.15 13.35
CA THR A 227 -10.87 -21.39 12.89
C THR A 227 -10.04 -22.63 13.20
N GLU A 228 -8.73 -22.48 13.40
CA GLU A 228 -7.78 -23.59 13.51
C GLU A 228 -8.20 -24.67 14.53
N ASP A 229 -8.59 -24.28 15.74
CA ASP A 229 -9.00 -25.23 16.79
C ASP A 229 -10.25 -26.05 16.43
N ARG A 230 -11.10 -25.51 15.56
CA ARG A 230 -12.38 -26.10 15.17
C ARG A 230 -12.26 -26.93 13.90
N ASP A 231 -11.50 -26.42 12.93
CA ASP A 231 -11.33 -27.02 11.61
C ASP A 231 -9.96 -26.66 11.00
N LEU A 232 -9.01 -27.58 11.19
CA LEU A 232 -7.65 -27.47 10.64
C LEU A 232 -7.62 -27.39 9.11
N GLN A 233 -8.54 -28.06 8.40
CA GLN A 233 -8.54 -28.07 6.93
C GLN A 233 -9.01 -26.72 6.40
N THR A 234 -10.07 -26.17 6.98
CA THR A 234 -10.55 -24.82 6.63
C THR A 234 -9.51 -23.76 6.97
N ALA A 235 -8.87 -23.83 8.14
CA ALA A 235 -7.79 -22.91 8.50
C ALA A 235 -6.61 -22.99 7.52
N ALA A 236 -6.19 -24.19 7.11
CA ALA A 236 -5.13 -24.36 6.12
C ALA A 236 -5.50 -23.77 4.74
N ALA A 237 -6.75 -23.94 4.30
CA ALA A 237 -7.24 -23.34 3.06
C ALA A 237 -7.26 -21.80 3.13
N LEU A 238 -7.68 -21.23 4.27
CA LEU A 238 -7.65 -19.80 4.51
C LEU A 238 -6.21 -19.24 4.55
N ARG A 239 -5.25 -19.94 5.15
CA ARG A 239 -3.82 -19.55 5.14
C ARG A 239 -3.24 -19.55 3.74
N GLU A 240 -3.55 -20.54 2.92
CA GLU A 240 -3.11 -20.56 1.53
C GLU A 240 -3.76 -19.44 0.71
N ARG A 241 -5.04 -19.12 0.99
CA ARG A 241 -5.70 -17.94 0.41
C ARG A 241 -5.01 -16.65 0.83
N ALA A 242 -4.74 -16.48 2.12
CA ALA A 242 -4.07 -15.30 2.67
C ALA A 242 -2.69 -15.12 2.03
N ARG A 243 -1.89 -16.19 1.96
CA ARG A 243 -0.58 -16.18 1.29
C ARG A 243 -0.66 -15.66 -0.14
N LYS A 244 -1.62 -16.14 -0.94
CA LYS A 244 -1.81 -15.68 -2.33
C LYS A 244 -2.19 -14.20 -2.42
N LEU A 245 -3.02 -13.71 -1.51
CA LEU A 245 -3.43 -12.30 -1.47
C LEU A 245 -2.27 -11.39 -1.03
N TYR A 246 -1.47 -11.81 -0.05
CA TYR A 246 -0.25 -11.10 0.34
C TYR A 246 0.77 -11.06 -0.79
N LEU A 247 1.01 -12.16 -1.50
CA LEU A 247 1.92 -12.14 -2.66
C LEU A 247 1.43 -11.23 -3.78
N ARG A 248 0.11 -11.20 -4.00
CA ARG A 248 -0.50 -10.23 -4.92
C ARG A 248 -0.26 -8.79 -4.48
N ALA A 249 -0.42 -8.48 -3.18
CA ALA A 249 -0.11 -7.17 -2.62
C ALA A 249 1.36 -6.77 -2.82
N ARG A 250 2.28 -7.71 -2.54
CA ARG A 250 3.72 -7.56 -2.78
C ARG A 250 3.99 -7.22 -4.25
N ASP A 251 3.36 -7.91 -5.18
CA ASP A 251 3.59 -7.70 -6.61
C ASP A 251 3.15 -6.29 -7.05
N TYR A 252 2.06 -5.74 -6.49
CA TYR A 252 1.69 -4.34 -6.70
C TYR A 252 2.70 -3.37 -6.09
N GLY A 253 3.21 -3.67 -4.90
CA GLY A 253 4.25 -2.87 -4.24
C GLY A 253 5.56 -2.83 -5.03
N LEU A 254 6.03 -3.99 -5.50
CA LEU A 254 7.20 -4.11 -6.37
C LEU A 254 7.01 -3.38 -7.70
N ARG A 255 5.83 -3.48 -8.31
CA ARG A 255 5.51 -2.72 -9.52
C ARG A 255 5.51 -1.21 -9.26
N GLY A 256 5.04 -0.77 -8.10
CA GLY A 256 5.15 0.61 -7.66
C GLY A 256 6.60 1.09 -7.57
N LEU A 257 7.48 0.32 -6.94
CA LEU A 257 8.91 0.63 -6.88
C LEU A 257 9.54 0.66 -8.28
N GLU A 258 9.20 -0.29 -9.14
CA GLU A 258 9.70 -0.37 -10.52
C GLU A 258 9.31 0.86 -11.36
N THR A 259 8.10 1.41 -11.16
CA THR A 259 7.68 2.65 -11.87
C THR A 259 8.47 3.88 -11.46
N GLY A 260 8.99 3.93 -10.23
CA GLY A 260 9.86 5.02 -9.77
C GLY A 260 11.31 4.80 -10.15
N HIS A 261 11.74 3.54 -10.20
CA HIS A 261 13.13 3.12 -10.37
C HIS A 261 13.20 1.90 -11.27
N ALA A 262 13.39 2.12 -12.57
CA ALA A 262 13.46 1.03 -13.55
C ALA A 262 14.61 0.05 -13.22
N GLY A 263 14.30 -1.24 -13.22
CA GLY A 263 15.20 -2.33 -12.89
C GLY A 263 15.30 -2.65 -11.39
N LEU A 264 14.65 -1.90 -10.50
CA LEU A 264 14.75 -2.09 -9.05
C LEU A 264 14.27 -3.48 -8.64
N ALA A 265 13.15 -3.98 -9.16
CA ALA A 265 12.62 -5.29 -8.78
C ALA A 265 13.56 -6.44 -9.18
N ALA A 266 14.25 -6.30 -10.31
CA ALA A 266 15.29 -7.26 -10.72
C ALA A 266 16.53 -7.13 -9.85
N ALA A 267 16.96 -5.90 -9.56
CA ALA A 267 18.11 -5.59 -8.72
C ALA A 267 17.92 -6.05 -7.27
N LEU A 268 16.71 -6.07 -6.71
CA LEU A 268 16.43 -6.65 -5.39
C LEU A 268 16.81 -8.14 -5.29
N ARG A 269 16.82 -8.88 -6.41
CA ARG A 269 17.24 -10.29 -6.43
C ARG A 269 18.75 -10.46 -6.58
N SER A 270 19.41 -9.57 -7.33
CA SER A 270 20.83 -9.70 -7.68
C SER A 270 21.78 -8.83 -6.86
N SER A 271 21.36 -7.63 -6.47
CA SER A 271 22.14 -6.65 -5.68
C SER A 271 21.24 -5.69 -4.90
N ARG A 272 20.79 -6.13 -3.72
CA ARG A 272 19.85 -5.38 -2.84
C ARG A 272 20.37 -4.00 -2.45
N ALA A 273 21.64 -3.90 -2.09
CA ALA A 273 22.24 -2.65 -1.64
C ALA A 273 22.22 -1.58 -2.75
N VAL A 274 22.51 -1.98 -4.00
CA VAL A 274 22.47 -1.06 -5.15
C VAL A 274 21.03 -0.67 -5.48
N ALA A 275 20.10 -1.64 -5.47
CA ALA A 275 18.69 -1.38 -5.74
C ALA A 275 18.09 -0.38 -4.76
N LEU A 276 18.35 -0.58 -3.47
CA LEU A 276 17.74 0.22 -2.40
C LEU A 276 18.46 1.54 -2.17
N GLY A 277 19.73 1.68 -2.59
CA GLY A 277 20.44 2.96 -2.55
C GLY A 277 19.80 4.04 -3.43
N GLN A 278 19.01 3.65 -4.43
CA GLN A 278 18.26 4.57 -5.30
C GLN A 278 16.93 5.01 -4.67
N ALA A 279 16.39 4.25 -3.72
CA ALA A 279 15.11 4.55 -3.10
C ALA A 279 15.20 5.86 -2.30
N THR A 280 14.14 6.66 -2.43
CA THR A 280 13.98 7.97 -1.81
C THR A 280 12.87 7.96 -0.77
N LYS A 281 12.70 9.07 -0.04
CA LYS A 281 11.63 9.21 0.95
C LYS A 281 10.23 8.95 0.36
N ASP A 282 10.00 9.33 -0.89
CA ASP A 282 8.73 9.12 -1.60
C ASP A 282 8.41 7.64 -1.87
N ASP A 283 9.40 6.76 -1.72
CA ASP A 283 9.25 5.31 -1.89
C ASP A 283 8.96 4.59 -0.58
N VAL A 284 9.05 5.26 0.57
CA VAL A 284 8.83 4.66 1.90
C VAL A 284 7.48 3.92 2.00
N PRO A 285 6.34 4.46 1.53
CA PRO A 285 5.08 3.71 1.54
C PRO A 285 5.16 2.38 0.77
N PHE A 286 5.84 2.38 -0.38
CA PHE A 286 6.02 1.15 -1.16
C PHE A 286 6.99 0.18 -0.49
N LEU A 287 8.10 0.67 0.08
CA LEU A 287 9.04 -0.15 0.85
C LEU A 287 8.32 -0.84 2.02
N TYR A 288 7.53 -0.08 2.78
CA TYR A 288 6.74 -0.59 3.90
C TYR A 288 5.72 -1.63 3.46
N TRP A 289 4.80 -1.30 2.54
CA TRP A 289 3.72 -2.23 2.17
C TRP A 289 4.24 -3.46 1.41
N THR A 290 5.34 -3.34 0.66
CA THR A 290 6.00 -4.50 0.03
C THR A 290 6.63 -5.41 1.08
N ALA A 291 7.32 -4.85 2.08
CA ALA A 291 7.90 -5.64 3.17
C ALA A 291 6.81 -6.29 4.05
N ALA A 292 5.76 -5.54 4.41
CA ALA A 292 4.63 -6.00 5.21
C ALA A 292 3.93 -7.19 4.55
N SER A 293 3.53 -7.04 3.29
CA SER A 293 2.88 -8.11 2.53
C SER A 293 3.77 -9.32 2.34
N TRP A 294 5.03 -9.14 1.98
CA TRP A 294 5.94 -10.26 1.73
C TRP A 294 6.30 -11.00 3.02
N GLY A 295 6.57 -10.27 4.11
CA GLY A 295 6.79 -10.85 5.43
C GLY A 295 5.58 -11.64 5.92
N ALA A 296 4.37 -11.10 5.74
CA ALA A 296 3.14 -11.79 6.10
C ALA A 296 2.89 -13.05 5.24
N ALA A 297 3.23 -13.02 3.94
CA ALA A 297 3.17 -14.20 3.09
C ALA A 297 4.10 -15.33 3.57
N ILE A 298 5.32 -14.99 4.01
CA ILE A 298 6.27 -15.96 4.59
C ILE A 298 5.70 -16.52 5.90
N ALA A 299 5.09 -15.66 6.74
CA ALA A 299 4.51 -16.07 8.01
C ALA A 299 3.35 -17.07 7.88
N MET A 300 2.66 -17.15 6.73
CA MET A 300 1.60 -18.14 6.49
C MET A 300 2.13 -19.58 6.37
N LYS A 301 3.44 -19.75 6.09
CA LYS A 301 4.12 -21.05 5.97
C LYS A 301 5.55 -20.97 6.51
N LYS A 302 5.68 -20.85 7.83
CA LYS A 302 6.96 -20.67 8.53
C LYS A 302 7.98 -21.81 8.33
N ASN A 303 7.53 -22.99 7.91
CA ASN A 303 8.38 -24.18 7.71
C ASN A 303 8.73 -24.43 6.24
N ASP A 304 8.42 -23.50 5.34
CA ASP A 304 8.73 -23.61 3.92
C ASP A 304 10.09 -22.95 3.62
N PRO A 305 11.15 -23.74 3.35
CA PRO A 305 12.49 -23.20 3.16
C PRO A 305 12.58 -22.27 1.94
N ASP A 306 11.74 -22.47 0.92
CA ASP A 306 11.75 -21.62 -0.28
C ASP A 306 11.22 -20.22 0.05
N LEU A 307 10.23 -20.12 0.94
CA LEU A 307 9.73 -18.82 1.42
C LEU A 307 10.71 -18.13 2.37
N LEU A 308 11.40 -18.90 3.21
CA LEU A 308 12.41 -18.35 4.12
C LEU A 308 13.60 -17.75 3.39
N ALA A 309 13.91 -18.22 2.18
CA ALA A 309 14.97 -17.66 1.33
C ALA A 309 14.72 -16.19 0.92
N ASP A 310 13.45 -15.74 0.94
CA ASP A 310 13.07 -14.37 0.63
C ASP A 310 13.17 -13.41 1.83
N LEU A 311 13.35 -13.92 3.05
CA LEU A 311 13.38 -13.10 4.28
C LEU A 311 14.42 -11.96 4.23
N PRO A 312 15.64 -12.14 3.69
CA PRO A 312 16.59 -11.04 3.55
C PRO A 312 16.10 -9.90 2.66
N ALA A 313 15.22 -10.17 1.68
CA ALA A 313 14.63 -9.12 0.84
C ALA A 313 13.64 -8.28 1.65
N VAL A 314 12.81 -8.93 2.48
CA VAL A 314 11.90 -8.25 3.42
C VAL A 314 12.68 -7.36 4.38
N GLU A 315 13.73 -7.90 4.99
CA GLU A 315 14.59 -7.15 5.92
C GLU A 315 15.24 -5.93 5.24
N SER A 316 15.75 -6.10 4.01
CA SER A 316 16.38 -5.00 3.28
C SER A 316 15.38 -3.88 2.97
N LEU A 317 14.16 -4.23 2.53
CA LEU A 317 13.10 -3.26 2.22
C LEU A 317 12.70 -2.45 3.45
N ILE A 318 12.38 -3.12 4.56
CA ILE A 318 11.91 -2.42 5.76
C ILE A 318 13.01 -1.57 6.40
N ARG A 319 14.26 -2.07 6.44
CA ARG A 319 15.39 -1.30 6.97
C ARG A 319 15.67 -0.07 6.11
N ARG A 320 15.56 -0.17 4.78
CA ARG A 320 15.69 0.99 3.92
C ARG A 320 14.58 2.02 4.18
N GLY A 321 13.33 1.56 4.36
CA GLY A 321 12.23 2.44 4.74
C GLY A 321 12.52 3.16 6.07
N PHE A 322 13.00 2.42 7.06
CA PHE A 322 13.37 2.95 8.37
C PHE A 322 14.50 3.99 8.32
N GLU A 323 15.53 3.76 7.51
CA GLU A 323 16.61 4.73 7.29
C GLU A 323 16.12 6.04 6.67
N LEU A 324 15.15 5.97 5.77
CA LEU A 324 14.63 7.11 5.02
C LEU A 324 13.61 7.92 5.83
N GLU A 325 12.73 7.25 6.57
CA GLU A 325 11.70 7.87 7.39
C GLU A 325 11.34 6.97 8.58
N PRO A 326 12.05 7.08 9.72
CA PRO A 326 11.81 6.21 10.87
C PRO A 326 10.41 6.39 11.48
N ASP A 327 9.87 7.61 11.42
CA ASP A 327 8.58 7.99 12.01
C ASP A 327 7.39 7.71 11.07
N PHE A 328 7.61 7.01 9.95
CA PHE A 328 6.61 6.79 8.90
C PHE A 328 5.27 6.31 9.46
N ASP A 329 4.20 6.99 9.05
CA ASP A 329 2.82 6.71 9.44
C ASP A 329 2.65 6.51 10.95
N HIS A 330 3.19 7.45 11.74
CA HIS A 330 3.10 7.43 13.20
C HIS A 330 3.75 6.18 13.84
N GLY A 331 4.82 5.69 13.22
CA GLY A 331 5.60 4.55 13.73
C GLY A 331 5.17 3.18 13.17
N SER A 332 4.48 3.11 12.04
CA SER A 332 4.10 1.83 11.42
C SER A 332 5.31 0.96 11.05
N ILE A 333 6.46 1.55 10.74
CA ILE A 333 7.72 0.79 10.54
C ILE A 333 8.21 0.18 11.86
N HIS A 334 8.12 0.93 12.96
CA HIS A 334 8.43 0.40 14.28
C HIS A 334 7.51 -0.76 14.63
N GLU A 335 6.19 -0.62 14.39
CA GLU A 335 5.19 -1.67 14.60
C GLU A 335 5.58 -2.97 13.89
N PHE A 336 5.91 -2.89 12.58
CA PHE A 336 6.42 -4.05 11.84
C PHE A 336 7.67 -4.67 12.50
N LEU A 337 8.61 -3.82 12.93
CA LEU A 337 9.88 -4.28 13.50
C LEU A 337 9.73 -4.91 14.90
N ILE A 338 8.65 -4.63 15.64
CA ILE A 338 8.33 -5.34 16.90
C ILE A 338 8.18 -6.83 16.61
N SER A 339 7.27 -7.19 15.72
CA SER A 339 7.00 -8.59 15.35
C SER A 339 8.16 -9.19 14.56
N PHE A 340 8.86 -8.42 13.73
CA PHE A 340 9.98 -8.92 12.93
C PHE A 340 11.23 -9.26 13.76
N ASP A 341 11.64 -8.38 14.68
CA ASP A 341 12.78 -8.65 15.57
C ASP A 341 12.38 -9.52 16.77
N GLY A 342 11.15 -9.36 17.26
CA GLY A 342 10.58 -10.14 18.37
C GLY A 342 10.23 -11.57 17.97
N GLY A 343 9.78 -11.82 16.75
CA GLY A 343 9.34 -13.17 16.34
C GLY A 343 10.49 -14.13 15.99
N ARG A 344 11.73 -13.65 15.85
CA ARG A 344 12.89 -14.43 15.38
C ARG A 344 13.89 -14.69 16.50
N SER A 345 14.54 -15.86 16.48
CA SER A 345 15.71 -16.12 17.35
C SER A 345 16.89 -15.23 16.98
N ASP A 346 17.82 -15.05 17.90
CA ASP A 346 19.06 -14.29 17.66
C ASP A 346 19.87 -14.88 16.49
N SER A 347 19.89 -16.21 16.35
CA SER A 347 20.53 -16.91 15.23
C SER A 347 19.89 -16.62 13.86
N MET A 348 18.62 -16.23 13.83
CA MET A 348 17.90 -15.79 12.62
C MET A 348 17.87 -14.26 12.48
N GLY A 349 18.69 -13.54 13.26
CA GLY A 349 18.80 -12.09 13.22
C GLY A 349 17.75 -11.35 14.04
N GLY A 350 16.96 -12.04 14.88
CA GLY A 350 16.05 -11.40 15.83
C GLY A 350 16.76 -10.71 16.99
N SER A 351 16.02 -9.94 17.77
CA SER A 351 16.50 -9.33 19.01
C SER A 351 15.33 -8.82 19.84
N ILE A 352 15.19 -9.36 21.04
CA ILE A 352 14.17 -8.91 22.01
C ILE A 352 14.36 -7.44 22.35
N GLU A 353 15.61 -7.04 22.56
CA GLU A 353 15.98 -5.68 22.95
C GLU A 353 15.61 -4.66 21.86
N ARG A 354 15.87 -4.98 20.58
CA ARG A 354 15.43 -4.13 19.46
C ARG A 354 13.91 -4.06 19.36
N ALA A 355 13.22 -5.19 19.50
CA ALA A 355 11.75 -5.21 19.47
C ALA A 355 11.14 -4.31 20.54
N ARG A 356 11.69 -4.33 21.77
CA ARG A 356 11.24 -3.44 22.87
C ARG A 356 11.51 -1.96 22.58
N ARG A 357 12.67 -1.61 22.01
CA ARG A 357 12.93 -0.22 21.56
C ARG A 357 11.95 0.23 20.49
N HIS A 358 11.66 -0.63 19.51
CA HIS A 358 10.67 -0.31 18.48
C HIS A 358 9.28 -0.15 19.08
N PHE A 359 8.90 -0.97 20.05
CA PHE A 359 7.64 -0.83 20.77
C PHE A 359 7.51 0.52 21.50
N GLU A 360 8.54 0.91 22.27
CA GLU A 360 8.54 2.19 22.99
C GLU A 360 8.34 3.36 22.02
N GLU A 361 9.01 3.32 20.87
CA GLU A 361 8.94 4.37 19.88
C GLU A 361 7.59 4.39 19.13
N ALA A 362 7.04 3.22 18.78
CA ALA A 362 5.70 3.12 18.20
C ALA A 362 4.62 3.67 19.15
N VAL A 363 4.72 3.36 20.45
CA VAL A 363 3.81 3.91 21.47
C VAL A 363 4.01 5.42 21.60
N ARG A 364 5.25 5.93 21.57
CA ARG A 364 5.53 7.36 21.63
C ARG A 364 4.95 8.11 20.43
N LEU A 365 5.21 7.63 19.21
CA LEU A 365 4.77 8.25 17.95
C LEU A 365 3.25 8.23 17.78
N SER A 366 2.58 7.18 18.26
CA SER A 366 1.12 7.07 18.24
C SER A 366 0.43 7.75 19.44
N GLY A 367 1.20 8.30 20.40
CA GLY A 367 0.65 8.82 21.65
C GLY A 367 -0.04 7.77 22.52
N GLY A 368 0.27 6.48 22.32
CA GLY A 368 -0.36 5.35 23.01
C GLY A 368 -1.80 5.07 22.59
N LEU A 369 -2.27 5.63 21.46
CA LEU A 369 -3.64 5.47 20.98
C LEU A 369 -3.79 4.37 19.92
N ARG A 370 -2.72 3.66 19.55
CA ARG A 370 -2.76 2.48 18.67
C ARG A 370 -2.64 1.19 19.48
N ALA A 371 -3.53 0.25 19.22
CA ALA A 371 -3.56 -1.06 19.88
C ALA A 371 -2.52 -2.03 19.31
N ALA A 372 -2.19 -1.94 18.02
CA ALA A 372 -1.31 -2.90 17.34
C ALA A 372 0.06 -3.10 18.03
N PRO A 373 0.84 -2.05 18.40
CA PRO A 373 2.13 -2.26 19.05
C PRO A 373 2.07 -3.07 20.36
N LEU A 374 0.97 -2.94 21.12
CA LEU A 374 0.75 -3.70 22.35
C LEU A 374 0.49 -5.18 22.06
N VAL A 375 -0.31 -5.46 21.02
CA VAL A 375 -0.63 -6.81 20.58
C VAL A 375 0.62 -7.48 19.99
N ASP A 376 1.34 -6.78 19.12
CA ASP A 376 2.57 -7.29 18.50
C ASP A 376 3.63 -7.68 19.52
N LEU A 377 3.87 -6.83 20.54
CA LEU A 377 4.85 -7.15 21.57
C LEU A 377 4.40 -8.34 22.42
N ALA A 378 3.11 -8.42 22.77
CA ALA A 378 2.56 -9.53 23.53
C ALA A 378 2.73 -10.87 22.79
N GLU A 379 2.36 -10.92 21.51
CA GLU A 379 2.46 -12.13 20.69
C GLU A 379 3.91 -12.53 20.38
N SER A 380 4.76 -11.57 20.01
CA SER A 380 6.11 -11.87 19.52
C SER A 380 7.15 -12.02 20.62
N VAL A 381 7.02 -11.27 21.72
CA VAL A 381 8.00 -11.26 22.81
C VAL A 381 7.49 -11.99 24.04
N SER A 382 6.33 -11.60 24.58
CA SER A 382 5.87 -12.12 25.86
C SER A 382 5.56 -13.62 25.79
N VAL A 383 4.90 -14.10 24.73
CA VAL A 383 4.69 -15.55 24.51
C VAL A 383 6.02 -16.30 24.42
N ARG A 384 6.98 -15.80 23.63
CA ARG A 384 8.28 -16.46 23.46
C ARG A 384 9.08 -16.53 24.77
N LEU A 385 9.00 -15.48 25.60
CA LEU A 385 9.64 -15.43 26.90
C LEU A 385 8.86 -16.18 27.99
N GLN A 386 7.68 -16.71 27.66
CA GLN A 386 6.75 -17.31 28.61
C GLN A 386 6.36 -16.35 29.76
N ASP A 387 6.33 -15.04 29.47
CA ASP A 387 5.89 -14.00 30.41
C ASP A 387 4.39 -13.74 30.28
N ARG A 388 3.60 -14.56 30.96
CA ARG A 388 2.14 -14.46 30.98
C ARG A 388 1.65 -13.14 31.56
N ALA A 389 2.34 -12.63 32.59
CA ALA A 389 1.93 -11.40 33.27
C ALA A 389 2.07 -10.18 32.36
N GLU A 390 3.18 -10.07 31.62
CA GLU A 390 3.38 -9.03 30.62
C GLU A 390 2.36 -9.16 29.49
N PHE A 391 2.15 -10.37 28.96
CA PHE A 391 1.18 -10.65 27.90
C PHE A 391 -0.22 -10.14 28.27
N GLU A 392 -0.74 -10.54 29.44
CA GLU A 392 -2.07 -10.12 29.87
C GLU A 392 -2.14 -8.60 30.12
N SER A 393 -1.08 -8.01 30.67
CA SER A 393 -1.02 -6.56 30.91
C SER A 393 -1.10 -5.76 29.61
N LEU A 394 -0.32 -6.15 28.59
CA LEU A 394 -0.30 -5.51 27.27
C LEU A 394 -1.65 -5.63 26.57
N LEU A 395 -2.24 -6.83 26.52
CA LEU A 395 -3.53 -7.03 25.85
C LEU A 395 -4.67 -6.31 26.55
N ARG A 396 -4.70 -6.29 27.90
CA ARG A 396 -5.69 -5.50 28.64
C ARG A 396 -5.51 -3.99 28.41
N ARG A 397 -4.28 -3.50 28.19
CA ARG A 397 -4.04 -2.10 27.79
C ARG A 397 -4.61 -1.82 26.40
N ALA A 398 -4.41 -2.72 25.44
CA ALA A 398 -4.96 -2.58 24.08
C ALA A 398 -6.49 -2.47 24.10
N LEU A 399 -7.16 -3.26 24.95
CA LEU A 399 -8.61 -3.23 25.14
C LEU A 399 -9.16 -1.95 25.80
N ARG A 400 -8.31 -1.14 26.44
CA ARG A 400 -8.71 0.12 27.09
C ARG A 400 -8.53 1.34 26.20
N ILE A 401 -7.94 1.18 25.02
CA ILE A 401 -7.79 2.29 24.07
C ILE A 401 -9.17 2.73 23.61
N ASP A 402 -9.43 4.03 23.73
CA ASP A 402 -10.62 4.67 23.19
C ASP A 402 -10.49 4.77 21.67
N VAL A 403 -11.32 4.00 20.97
CA VAL A 403 -11.30 3.91 19.51
C VAL A 403 -11.85 5.18 18.84
N ASP A 404 -12.56 6.03 19.57
CA ASP A 404 -13.13 7.29 19.08
C ASP A 404 -12.19 8.49 19.28
N ALA A 405 -11.13 8.34 20.08
CA ALA A 405 -10.16 9.41 20.33
C ALA A 405 -9.43 9.87 19.06
N ARG A 406 -9.23 8.95 18.10
CA ARG A 406 -8.63 9.20 16.78
C ARG A 406 -9.39 8.38 15.73
N PRO A 407 -10.45 8.93 15.12
CA PRO A 407 -11.28 8.23 14.15
C PRO A 407 -10.49 7.56 13.04
N GLU A 408 -9.40 8.16 12.56
CA GLU A 408 -8.54 7.60 11.52
C GLU A 408 -7.86 6.26 11.89
N TRP A 409 -7.86 5.88 13.18
CA TRP A 409 -7.32 4.61 13.67
C TRP A 409 -8.40 3.68 14.21
N ARG A 410 -9.68 4.07 14.16
CA ARG A 410 -10.80 3.33 14.77
C ARG A 410 -10.86 1.90 14.28
N LEU A 411 -10.94 1.70 12.97
CA LEU A 411 -11.06 0.36 12.39
C LEU A 411 -9.89 -0.54 12.79
N SER A 412 -8.66 -0.03 12.66
CA SER A 412 -7.45 -0.77 13.05
C SER A 412 -7.47 -1.15 14.54
N ASN A 413 -7.84 -0.21 15.41
CA ASN A 413 -7.97 -0.48 16.84
C ASN A 413 -9.08 -1.50 17.14
N LEU A 414 -10.22 -1.46 16.46
CA LEU A 414 -11.29 -2.44 16.63
C LEU A 414 -10.83 -3.86 16.25
N ILE A 415 -10.10 -4.00 15.14
CA ILE A 415 -9.51 -5.27 14.70
C ILE A 415 -8.49 -5.76 15.76
N MET A 416 -7.59 -4.89 16.23
CA MET A 416 -6.60 -5.24 17.25
C MET A 416 -7.19 -5.54 18.62
N GLN A 417 -8.29 -4.90 19.00
CA GLN A 417 -9.03 -5.27 20.20
C GLN A 417 -9.73 -6.62 20.05
N ARG A 418 -10.21 -6.99 18.86
CA ARG A 418 -10.70 -8.35 18.59
C ARG A 418 -9.58 -9.36 18.74
N ARG A 419 -8.42 -9.13 18.12
CA ARG A 419 -7.24 -10.00 18.24
C ARG A 419 -6.82 -10.15 19.70
N ALA A 420 -6.75 -9.06 20.46
CA ALA A 420 -6.43 -9.09 21.88
C ALA A 420 -7.42 -9.92 22.72
N ARG A 421 -8.73 -9.81 22.46
CA ARG A 421 -9.74 -10.67 23.12
C ARG A 421 -9.53 -12.15 22.80
N TRP A 422 -9.28 -12.46 21.54
CA TRP A 422 -9.04 -13.84 21.12
C TRP A 422 -7.78 -14.43 21.76
N LEU A 423 -6.67 -13.70 21.78
CA LEU A 423 -5.42 -14.10 22.43
C LEU A 423 -5.58 -14.32 23.93
N LEU A 424 -6.27 -13.42 24.65
CA LEU A 424 -6.55 -13.57 26.07
C LEU A 424 -7.36 -14.84 26.35
N GLY A 425 -8.32 -15.18 25.49
CA GLY A 425 -9.09 -16.43 25.58
C GLY A 425 -8.27 -17.70 25.34
N ARG A 426 -7.02 -17.56 24.90
CA ARG A 426 -6.09 -18.66 24.61
C ARG A 426 -4.86 -18.67 25.50
N ALA A 427 -4.79 -17.82 26.54
CA ALA A 427 -3.60 -17.72 27.39
C ALA A 427 -3.14 -19.09 27.90
N ASP A 428 -4.06 -19.94 28.34
CA ASP A 428 -3.73 -21.28 28.86
C ASP A 428 -3.11 -22.23 27.82
N GLN A 429 -3.29 -21.95 26.53
CA GLN A 429 -2.68 -22.73 25.44
C GLN A 429 -1.31 -22.18 25.02
N LEU A 430 -1.02 -20.91 25.34
CA LEU A 430 0.18 -20.19 24.91
C LEU A 430 1.31 -20.24 25.94
N PHE A 431 0.98 -20.50 27.21
CA PHE A 431 1.92 -20.52 28.33
C PHE A 431 1.93 -21.90 28.99
N VAL A 432 3.13 -22.43 29.21
CA VAL A 432 3.34 -23.66 29.97
C VAL A 432 3.42 -23.27 31.45
N GLU A 433 2.44 -23.66 32.25
CA GLU A 433 2.44 -23.48 33.71
C GLU A 433 3.44 -24.40 34.43
#